data_AF-A0A4P8ITC9-F1
#
_entry.id   AF-A0A4P8ITC9-F1
#
_cell.length_a   1.000
_cell.length_b   1.000
_cell.length_c   1.000
_cell.angle_alpha   90.00
_cell.angle_beta   90.00
_cell.angle_gamma   90.00
#
_symmetry.space_group_name_H-M   'P 1'
#
loop_
_entity.id
_entity.type
_entity.pdbx_description
1 polymer ?
#
loop_
_entity_poly.entity_id
_entity_poly.type
_entity_poly.pdbx_seq_one_letter_code
_entity_poly.pdbx_strand_id
1 'polypeptide(L)'
;MASAGRSLRTMVEDWMAPDTAKGVKVRKFGRSKNGRYVCIEAVNAAGPIAIFFFRHRDGTWCIFPPSAERPAMRVAEVSLIQT
;
A
#
# COMPACT_ATOMS: atom_id res chain seq x y z
N MET A 1 -14.39 -12.68 4.55
CA MET A 1 -13.14 -13.42 4.29
C MET A 1 -12.00 -12.43 4.42
N ALA A 2 -11.15 -12.58 5.43
CA ALA A 2 -9.96 -11.74 5.56
C ALA A 2 -9.07 -12.04 4.35
N SER A 3 -8.93 -11.10 3.42
CA SER A 3 -7.85 -11.16 2.44
C SER A 3 -6.58 -11.28 3.27
N ALA A 4 -5.96 -12.46 3.26
CA ALA A 4 -4.60 -12.63 3.72
C ALA A 4 -3.72 -11.90 2.70
N GLY A 5 -3.82 -10.57 2.70
CA GLY A 5 -3.07 -9.70 1.82
C GLY A 5 -1.61 -10.04 2.01
N ARG A 6 -0.92 -10.24 0.89
CA ARG A 6 0.51 -10.58 0.88
C ARG A 6 1.23 -9.64 1.83
N SER A 7 1.85 -10.20 2.87
CA SER A 7 2.46 -9.37 3.90
C SER A 7 3.59 -8.55 3.27
N LEU A 8 3.84 -7.34 3.79
CA LEU A 8 4.94 -6.50 3.31
C LEU A 8 6.27 -7.27 3.32
N ARG A 9 6.50 -8.06 4.38
CA ARG A 9 7.68 -8.92 4.51
C ARG A 9 7.81 -9.91 3.35
N THR A 10 6.74 -10.63 3.03
CA THR A 10 6.73 -11.59 1.92
C THR A 10 6.98 -10.91 0.58
N MET A 11 6.41 -9.72 0.34
CA MET A 11 6.68 -8.97 -0.89
C MET A 11 8.14 -8.52 -0.99
N VAL A 12 8.71 -8.08 0.13
CA VAL A 12 10.11 -7.69 0.20
C VAL A 12 11.01 -8.89 -0.06
N GLU A 13 10.75 -10.04 0.56
CA GLU A 13 11.50 -11.28 0.36
C GLU A 13 11.38 -11.82 -1.08
N ASP A 14 10.23 -11.67 -1.76
CA ASP A 14 10.06 -12.05 -3.17
C ASP A 14 10.82 -11.13 -4.14
N TRP A 15 10.84 -9.83 -3.88
CA TRP A 15 11.43 -8.83 -4.79
C TRP A 15 12.92 -8.66 -4.58
N MET A 16 13.38 -8.86 -3.35
CA MET A 16 14.77 -8.77 -2.95
C MET A 16 15.34 -10.19 -3.01
N ALA A 17 16.19 -10.46 -3.99
CA ALA A 17 16.89 -11.74 -4.11
C ALA A 17 17.53 -12.16 -2.76
N PRO A 18 17.85 -13.46 -2.55
CA PRO A 18 18.29 -13.99 -1.25
C PRO A 18 19.43 -13.22 -0.59
N ASP A 19 20.31 -12.60 -1.39
CA ASP A 19 21.45 -11.80 -0.91
C ASP A 19 21.06 -10.39 -0.44
N THR A 20 20.00 -9.82 -1.01
CA THR A 20 19.55 -8.45 -0.75
C THR A 20 18.78 -8.31 0.57
N ALA A 21 18.24 -9.42 1.11
CA ALA A 21 17.48 -9.42 2.36
C ALA A 21 18.29 -8.92 3.57
N LYS A 22 19.63 -9.05 3.55
CA LYS A 22 20.52 -8.51 4.61
C LYS A 22 20.58 -6.98 4.63
N GLY A 23 20.22 -6.31 3.53
CA GLY A 23 20.31 -4.86 3.38
C GLY A 23 18.99 -4.11 3.54
N VAL A 24 17.86 -4.80 3.75
CA VAL A 24 16.55 -4.14 3.78
C VAL A 24 16.31 -3.45 5.12
N LYS A 25 16.05 -2.15 5.09
CA LYS A 25 15.70 -1.35 6.27
C LYS A 25 14.44 -0.53 6.01
N VAL A 26 13.60 -0.40 7.02
CA VAL A 26 12.48 0.54 6.97
C VAL A 26 13.03 1.94 7.20
N ARG A 27 12.99 2.80 6.17
CA ARG A 27 13.50 4.17 6.24
C ARG A 27 12.45 5.14 6.77
N LYS A 28 11.18 4.96 6.34
CA LYS A 28 10.07 5.85 6.72
C LYS A 28 8.77 5.07 6.74
N PHE A 29 7.86 5.43 7.64
CA PHE A 29 6.49 4.94 7.59
C PHE A 29 5.54 6.04 8.07
N GLY A 30 4.28 5.99 7.64
CA GLY A 30 3.33 7.03 8.01
C GLY A 30 1.95 6.87 7.40
N ARG A 31 1.19 7.96 7.45
CA ARG A 31 -0.15 8.08 6.89
C ARG A 31 -0.17 9.24 5.89
N SER A 32 -0.86 9.06 4.78
CA SER A 32 -1.20 10.10 3.81
C SER A 32 -2.73 10.23 3.72
N LYS A 33 -3.21 11.19 2.91
CA LYS A 33 -4.65 11.34 2.63
C LYS A 33 -5.28 10.05 2.07
N ASN A 34 -4.49 9.20 1.42
CA ASN A 34 -5.00 8.02 0.70
C ASN A 34 -4.78 6.71 1.48
N GLY A 35 -4.00 6.70 2.57
CA GLY A 35 -3.78 5.48 3.35
C GLY A 35 -2.49 5.46 4.16
N ARG A 36 -2.10 4.27 4.62
CA ARG A 36 -0.80 4.03 5.27
C ARG A 36 0.27 3.78 4.21
N TYR A 37 1.50 4.18 4.47
CA TYR A 37 2.63 3.87 3.61
C TYR A 37 3.88 3.52 4.41
N VAL A 38 4.78 2.77 3.78
CA VAL A 38 6.11 2.42 4.29
C VAL A 38 7.11 2.61 3.14
N CYS A 39 8.21 3.29 3.40
CA CYS A 39 9.38 3.36 2.54
C CYS A 39 10.43 2.41 3.11
N ILE A 40 10.89 1.50 2.27
CA ILE A 40 12.05 0.68 2.57
C ILE A 40 13.22 1.14 1.73
N GLU A 41 14.40 0.95 2.27
CA GLU A 41 15.67 1.11 1.59
C GLU A 41 16.35 -0.25 1.56
N ALA A 42 16.94 -0.61 0.42
CA ALA A 42 17.64 -1.86 0.22
C ALA A 42 18.85 -1.66 -0.69
N VAL A 43 19.83 -2.56 -0.64
CA VAL A 43 21.00 -2.51 -1.52
C VAL A 43 20.97 -3.71 -2.44
N ASN A 44 20.77 -3.49 -3.72
CA ASN A 44 20.85 -4.53 -4.74
C ASN A 44 22.22 -4.49 -5.44
N ALA A 45 22.43 -5.38 -6.42
CA ALA A 45 23.69 -5.44 -7.18
C ALA A 45 24.03 -4.14 -7.94
N ALA A 46 23.05 -3.28 -8.21
CA ALA A 46 23.23 -1.99 -8.87
C ALA A 46 23.39 -0.81 -7.89
N GLY A 47 23.22 -1.03 -6.58
CA GLY A 47 23.37 -0.01 -5.55
C GLY A 47 22.13 0.15 -4.63
N PRO A 48 22.09 1.23 -3.83
CA PRO A 48 20.97 1.50 -2.93
C PRO A 48 19.73 1.91 -3.70
N ILE A 49 18.60 1.30 -3.34
CA ILE A 49 17.27 1.60 -3.87
C ILE A 49 16.32 1.90 -2.73
N ALA A 50 15.34 2.75 -2.99
CA ALA A 50 14.24 3.02 -2.08
C ALA A 50 12.90 2.71 -2.76
N ILE A 51 12.04 1.96 -2.07
CA ILE A 51 10.72 1.56 -2.58
C ILE A 51 9.65 2.00 -1.60
N PHE A 52 8.57 2.60 -2.11
CA PHE A 52 7.39 2.94 -1.34
C PHE A 52 6.31 1.89 -1.51
N PHE A 53 5.80 1.39 -0.39
CA PHE A 53 4.67 0.50 -0.31
C PHE A 53 3.49 1.27 0.31
N PHE A 54 2.34 1.16 -0.33
CA PHE A 54 1.09 1.77 0.10
C PHE A 54 0.12 0.68 0.52
N ARG A 55 -0.53 0.88 1.66
CA ARG A 55 -1.58 -0.02 2.13
C ARG A 55 -2.92 0.42 1.55
N HIS A 56 -3.52 -0.47 0.77
CA HIS A 56 -4.84 -0.27 0.15
C HIS A 56 -5.97 -0.57 1.15
N ARG A 57 -7.20 -0.16 0.82
CA ARG A 57 -8.38 -0.30 1.70
C ARG A 57 -8.72 -1.77 1.96
N ASP A 58 -8.43 -2.65 1.01
CA ASP A 58 -8.56 -4.11 1.09
C ASP A 58 -7.51 -4.78 1.99
N GLY A 59 -6.61 -3.99 2.59
CA GLY A 59 -5.55 -4.47 3.47
C GLY A 59 -4.29 -4.93 2.76
N THR A 60 -4.25 -4.94 1.42
CA THR A 60 -3.08 -5.34 0.64
C THR A 60 -2.01 -4.25 0.62
N TRP A 61 -0.76 -4.65 0.38
CA TRP A 61 0.35 -3.74 0.12
C TRP A 61 0.64 -3.69 -1.38
N CYS A 62 0.83 -2.49 -1.90
CA CYS A 62 1.09 -2.23 -3.32
C CYS A 62 2.20 -1.19 -3.49
N ILE A 63 2.97 -1.25 -4.57
CA ILE A 63 4.00 -0.22 -4.87
C ILE A 63 3.44 1.04 -5.55
N PHE A 64 2.16 1.03 -5.92
CA PHE A 64 1.44 2.17 -6.48
C PHE A 64 0.50 2.77 -5.43
N PRO A 65 0.31 4.11 -5.45
CA PRO A 65 -0.57 4.77 -4.51
C PRO A 65 -2.02 4.27 -4.67
N PRO A 66 -2.81 4.25 -3.58
CA PRO A 66 -4.23 3.97 -3.67
C PRO A 66 -4.89 4.98 -4.59
N SER A 67 -5.84 4.53 -5.41
CA SER A 67 -6.63 5.41 -6.25
C SER A 67 -7.20 6.55 -5.41
N ALA A 68 -7.08 7.79 -5.88
CA ALA A 68 -7.77 8.89 -5.23
C ALA A 68 -9.26 8.56 -5.16
N GLU A 69 -9.89 8.85 -4.02
CA GLU A 69 -11.34 8.67 -3.88
C GLU A 69 -12.02 9.53 -4.95
N ARG A 70 -12.55 8.86 -5.98
CA ARG A 70 -13.24 9.56 -7.06
C ARG A 70 -14.57 10.05 -6.51
N PRO A 71 -14.97 11.29 -6.78
CA PRO A 71 -16.34 11.73 -6.51
C PRO A 71 -17.31 10.73 -7.16
N ALA A 72 -18.10 10.05 -6.34
CA ALA A 72 -19.16 9.17 -6.81
C ALA A 72 -20.48 9.93 -6.77
N MET A 73 -21.24 9.94 -7.86
CA MET A 73 -22.60 10.45 -7.86
C MET A 73 -23.45 9.51 -6.99
N ARG A 74 -23.87 10.00 -5.83
CA ARG A 74 -24.82 9.27 -4.97
C ARG A 74 -26.22 9.54 -5.52
N VAL A 75 -27.01 8.49 -5.74
CA VAL A 75 -28.45 8.66 -5.97
C VAL A 75 -29.04 9.19 -4.67
N ALA A 76 -29.65 10.37 -4.72
CA ALA A 76 -30.42 10.85 -3.59
C ALA A 76 -31.70 10.00 -3.54
N GLU A 77 -31.85 9.20 -2.49
CA GLU A 77 -33.15 8.62 -2.17
C GLU A 77 -34.03 9.78 -1.72
N VAL A 78 -34.85 10.29 -2.64
CA VAL A 78 -35.89 11.25 -2.30
C VAL A 78 -36.94 10.46 -1.53
N SER A 79 -36.84 10.46 -0.20
CA SER A 79 -37.94 9.99 0.64
C SER A 79 -39.13 10.92 0.38
N LEU A 80 -40.06 10.41 -0.43
CA LEU A 80 -41.32 11.06 -0.67
C LEU A 80 -42.09 11.00 0.64
N ILE A 81 -42.10 12.12 1.36
CA ILE A 81 -42.96 12.37 2.51
C ILE A 81 -44.39 11.95 2.15
N GLN A 82 -44.91 10.90 2.80
CA GLN A 82 -46.35 10.65 2.80
C GLN A 82 -46.99 11.43 3.94
N THR A 83 -48.09 12.07 3.57
CA THR A 83 -48.91 13.06 4.28
C THR A 83 -49.64 12.48 5.48
#